data_AF-D6MLZ8-F1
#
_entry.id   AF-D6MLZ8-F1
#
_cell.length_a   1.000
_cell.length_b   1.000
_cell.length_c   1.000
_cell.angle_alpha   90.00
_cell.angle_beta   90.00
_cell.angle_gamma   90.00
#
_symmetry.space_group_name_H-M   'P 1'
#
loop_
_entity.id
_entity.type
_entity.pdbx_description
1 polymer ?
#
loop_
_entity_poly.entity_id
_entity_poly.type
_entity_poly.pdbx_seq_one_letter_code
_entity_poly.pdbx_strand_id
1 'polypeptide(L)'
;MESQVEVCQKARKLTRLYRHSQSEVSVRIIDFPQEESQLIRQSAELLVEAFKQHWPKAWPTMQDALETVHESFAENRLCRVALDDGGGVLGWIGGIESYDGKVWELHPLAVSPRAQGRGIGRMLVEDLEAQVAARGGLTLWLGSDDEDGMTSLGGIDMYPNPLEHLAKIKNLRGHPYGFYQKLGFVITGVMPDANGFGKPDIYLAKRVAQSKESTKNHAAFKLRVNDEIEIRMYEESDAETVFALVDRNREHLREWLIWVDATNSQEVTLQHIRDFERHYENKVALSAGIWLKGELAGAIGVVGYHWHNRVMEIGYWLSASQQGKGIMTKAVSAMIDNAFNNLGLNRVEIHCASGNTRSRAIPERLNFKQDGVMREAGLVNGQFVDKVIYSMLASEWKTYNQS
;
A
#
# COMPACT_ATOMS: atom_id res chain seq x y z
N MET A 1 -22.73 20.40 -18.54
CA MET A 1 -23.18 19.35 -19.48
C MET A 1 -22.09 19.21 -20.53
N GLU A 2 -20.96 18.63 -20.12
CA GLU A 2 -19.79 18.40 -20.96
C GLU A 2 -19.98 17.04 -21.66
N SER A 3 -19.86 17.04 -22.98
CA SER A 3 -20.22 15.93 -23.85
C SER A 3 -19.23 14.76 -23.75
N GLN A 4 -19.75 13.54 -23.89
CA GLN A 4 -19.05 12.25 -23.92
C GLN A 4 -17.88 12.14 -24.94
N VAL A 5 -17.63 13.18 -25.74
CA VAL A 5 -16.57 13.23 -26.75
C VAL A 5 -15.17 13.39 -26.14
N GLU A 6 -15.03 14.04 -24.98
CA GLU A 6 -13.73 14.26 -24.32
C GLU A 6 -13.19 13.01 -23.60
N VAL A 7 -14.10 12.14 -23.11
CA VAL A 7 -13.73 10.85 -22.50
C VAL A 7 -13.16 9.89 -23.56
N CYS A 8 -13.71 9.91 -24.78
CA CYS A 8 -13.21 9.11 -25.90
C CYS A 8 -11.84 9.58 -26.45
N GLN A 9 -11.45 10.85 -26.26
CA GLN A 9 -10.14 11.33 -26.68
C GLN A 9 -9.00 10.96 -25.70
N LYS A 10 -9.30 10.77 -24.41
CA LYS A 10 -8.32 10.26 -23.43
C LYS A 10 -8.00 8.78 -23.63
N ALA A 11 -8.96 7.96 -24.09
CA ALA A 11 -8.73 6.55 -24.44
C ALA A 11 -7.79 6.36 -25.65
N ARG A 12 -7.69 7.37 -26.54
CA ARG A 12 -6.77 7.36 -27.70
C ARG A 12 -5.34 7.81 -27.40
N LYS A 13 -5.01 8.17 -26.16
CA LYS A 13 -3.68 8.65 -25.75
C LYS A 13 -2.83 7.61 -25.01
N LEU A 14 -3.28 6.35 -24.97
CA LEU A 14 -2.50 5.18 -24.52
C LEU A 14 -1.76 4.46 -25.65
N THR A 15 -1.85 4.95 -26.89
CA THR A 15 -0.97 4.53 -27.99
C THR A 15 0.31 5.38 -27.93
N ARG A 16 1.25 5.09 -27.01
CA ARG A 16 2.58 5.72 -27.02
C ARG A 16 3.69 4.67 -27.09
N LEU A 17 4.16 4.49 -28.32
CA LEU A 17 5.53 4.21 -28.75
C LEU A 17 6.47 3.58 -27.69
N TYR A 18 6.57 2.26 -27.74
CA TYR A 18 7.85 1.60 -27.53
C TYR A 18 8.47 1.39 -28.91
N ARG A 19 9.68 1.89 -29.14
CA ARG A 19 10.51 1.56 -30.30
C ARG A 19 11.78 0.90 -29.78
N HIS A 20 11.87 -0.41 -29.92
CA HIS A 20 13.17 -1.08 -30.10
C HIS A 20 12.98 -2.33 -30.95
N SER A 21 13.77 -2.41 -32.02
CA SER A 21 13.61 -3.35 -33.12
C SER A 21 13.85 -4.81 -32.72
N GLN A 22 12.81 -5.64 -32.82
CA GLN A 22 12.78 -6.90 -33.58
C GLN A 22 11.29 -7.25 -33.82
N SER A 23 10.85 -7.30 -35.10
CA SER A 23 9.51 -7.70 -35.55
C SER A 23 8.37 -7.44 -34.55
N GLU A 24 7.98 -6.17 -34.39
CA GLU A 24 6.87 -5.76 -33.53
C GLU A 24 5.56 -6.38 -34.03
N VAL A 25 5.16 -7.50 -33.40
CA VAL A 25 3.78 -7.98 -33.48
C VAL A 25 2.94 -6.96 -32.73
N SER A 26 2.09 -6.21 -33.43
CA SER A 26 1.13 -5.35 -32.76
C SER A 26 0.05 -6.22 -32.12
N VAL A 27 -0.28 -5.88 -30.86
CA VAL A 27 -1.17 -6.67 -30.02
C VAL A 27 -2.38 -5.81 -29.67
N ARG A 28 -3.57 -6.34 -29.95
CA ARG A 28 -4.84 -5.68 -29.61
C ARG A 28 -5.59 -6.50 -28.58
N ILE A 29 -5.97 -5.86 -27.47
CA ILE A 29 -6.84 -6.47 -26.45
C ILE A 29 -8.26 -5.94 -26.63
N ILE A 30 -9.24 -6.84 -26.65
CA ILE A 30 -10.66 -6.54 -26.83
C ILE A 30 -11.53 -7.34 -25.88
N ASP A 31 -12.79 -6.90 -25.69
CA ASP A 31 -13.85 -7.76 -25.16
C ASP A 31 -14.02 -8.96 -26.08
N PHE A 32 -14.17 -10.15 -25.51
CA PHE A 32 -14.32 -11.37 -26.28
C PHE A 32 -15.64 -11.35 -27.07
N PRO A 33 -15.60 -11.42 -28.41
CA PRO A 33 -16.81 -11.45 -29.23
C PRO A 33 -17.46 -12.85 -29.16
N GLN A 34 -18.58 -12.95 -28.45
CA GLN A 34 -19.24 -14.23 -28.11
C GLN A 34 -19.81 -14.99 -29.32
N GLU A 35 -19.99 -14.31 -30.46
CA GLU A 35 -20.52 -14.89 -31.70
C GLU A 35 -19.41 -15.44 -32.61
N GLU A 36 -18.14 -15.12 -32.34
CA GLU A 36 -17.01 -15.48 -33.20
C GLU A 36 -16.51 -16.91 -32.91
N SER A 37 -17.15 -17.88 -33.54
CA SER A 37 -16.87 -19.32 -33.36
C SER A 37 -15.39 -19.68 -33.56
N GLN A 38 -14.67 -18.96 -34.43
CA GLN A 38 -13.24 -19.18 -34.66
C GLN A 38 -12.38 -18.74 -33.46
N LEU A 39 -12.69 -17.62 -32.81
CA LEU A 39 -11.96 -17.13 -31.65
C LEU A 39 -12.23 -17.98 -30.41
N ILE A 40 -13.47 -18.44 -30.24
CA ILE A 40 -13.85 -19.41 -29.19
C ILE A 40 -13.00 -20.66 -29.30
N ARG A 41 -12.94 -21.24 -30.51
CA ARG A 41 -12.15 -22.43 -30.77
C ARG A 41 -10.66 -22.21 -30.52
N GLN A 42 -10.08 -21.12 -31.04
CA GLN A 42 -8.66 -20.82 -30.82
C GLN A 42 -8.33 -20.61 -29.33
N SER A 43 -9.23 -20.03 -28.56
CA SER A 43 -9.04 -19.81 -27.12
C SER A 43 -9.15 -21.10 -26.31
N ALA A 44 -10.06 -22.00 -26.70
CA ALA A 44 -10.14 -23.34 -26.11
C ALA A 44 -8.91 -24.20 -26.46
N GLU A 45 -8.43 -24.15 -27.71
CA GLU A 45 -7.18 -24.79 -28.12
C GLU A 45 -5.99 -24.27 -27.31
N LEU A 46 -5.96 -22.95 -27.07
CA LEU A 46 -4.93 -22.29 -26.26
C LEU A 46 -4.91 -22.80 -24.81
N LEU A 47 -6.06 -23.00 -24.16
CA LEU A 47 -6.12 -23.55 -22.80
C LEU A 47 -5.52 -24.95 -22.72
N VAL A 48 -5.92 -25.81 -23.66
CA VAL A 48 -5.39 -27.18 -23.70
C VAL A 48 -3.88 -27.15 -23.95
N GLU A 49 -3.40 -26.34 -24.90
CA GLU A 49 -1.97 -26.27 -25.24
C GLU A 49 -1.11 -25.69 -24.11
N ALA A 50 -1.53 -24.57 -23.52
CA ALA A 50 -0.76 -23.84 -22.52
C ALA A 50 -0.58 -24.64 -21.21
N PHE A 51 -1.57 -25.46 -20.85
CA PHE A 51 -1.55 -26.21 -19.60
C PHE A 51 -1.12 -27.67 -19.75
N LYS A 52 -1.01 -28.19 -20.98
CA LYS A 52 -0.63 -29.60 -21.25
C LYS A 52 0.64 -30.07 -20.52
N GLN A 53 1.64 -29.20 -20.39
CA GLN A 53 2.95 -29.58 -19.86
C GLN A 53 2.99 -29.60 -18.32
N HIS A 54 2.37 -28.60 -17.68
CA HIS A 54 2.46 -28.40 -16.24
C HIS A 54 1.19 -28.83 -15.50
N TRP A 55 0.03 -28.74 -16.16
CA TRP A 55 -1.30 -29.03 -15.60
C TRP A 55 -2.20 -29.81 -16.58
N PRO A 56 -1.81 -31.03 -16.99
CA PRO A 56 -2.56 -31.79 -18.00
C PRO A 56 -3.99 -32.15 -17.58
N LYS A 57 -4.32 -32.02 -16.29
CA LYS A 57 -5.67 -32.29 -15.75
C LYS A 57 -6.56 -31.04 -15.65
N ALA A 58 -6.04 -29.84 -15.86
CA ALA A 58 -6.84 -28.61 -15.75
C ALA A 58 -7.93 -28.53 -16.83
N TRP A 59 -7.55 -28.77 -18.09
CA TRP A 59 -8.48 -28.90 -19.23
C TRP A 59 -8.06 -30.11 -20.07
N PRO A 60 -8.48 -31.33 -19.69
CA PRO A 60 -7.99 -32.55 -20.32
C PRO A 60 -8.52 -32.73 -21.75
N THR A 61 -9.66 -32.12 -22.08
CA THR A 61 -10.26 -32.20 -23.41
C THR A 61 -10.60 -30.82 -23.98
N MET A 62 -10.76 -30.78 -25.31
CA MET A 62 -11.26 -29.60 -26.01
C MET A 62 -12.68 -29.22 -25.57
N GLN A 63 -13.48 -30.20 -25.16
CA GLN A 63 -14.84 -29.96 -24.67
C GLN A 63 -14.82 -29.17 -23.36
N ASP A 64 -13.99 -29.58 -22.39
CA ASP A 64 -13.84 -28.89 -21.11
C ASP A 64 -13.36 -27.43 -21.30
N ALA A 65 -12.43 -27.24 -22.24
CA ALA A 65 -11.91 -25.91 -22.59
C ALA A 65 -12.98 -25.03 -23.26
N LEU A 66 -13.80 -25.59 -24.15
CA LEU A 66 -14.92 -24.87 -24.78
C LEU A 66 -15.98 -24.47 -23.75
N GLU A 67 -16.34 -25.37 -22.84
CA GLU A 67 -17.27 -25.08 -21.74
C GLU A 67 -16.75 -23.93 -20.88
N THR A 68 -15.47 -23.94 -20.52
CA THR A 68 -14.82 -22.86 -19.75
C THR A 68 -14.87 -21.52 -20.49
N VAL A 69 -14.62 -21.49 -21.80
CA VAL A 69 -14.72 -20.27 -22.60
C VAL A 69 -16.17 -19.77 -22.63
N HIS A 70 -17.15 -20.64 -22.81
CA HIS A 70 -18.56 -20.26 -22.81
C HIS A 70 -19.03 -19.75 -21.45
N GLU A 71 -18.62 -20.38 -20.35
CA GLU A 71 -18.93 -19.93 -18.99
C GLU A 71 -18.40 -18.52 -18.71
N SER A 72 -17.24 -18.17 -19.30
CA SER A 72 -16.64 -16.85 -19.12
C SER A 72 -17.47 -15.68 -19.67
N PHE A 73 -18.51 -15.96 -20.46
CA PHE A 73 -19.41 -14.97 -21.04
C PHE A 73 -20.59 -14.57 -20.15
N ALA A 74 -20.73 -15.18 -18.97
CA ALA A 74 -21.78 -14.84 -18.02
C ALA A 74 -21.75 -13.35 -17.61
N GLU A 75 -22.91 -12.79 -17.25
CA GLU A 75 -23.07 -11.35 -16.95
C GLU A 75 -22.14 -10.85 -15.83
N ASN A 76 -21.85 -11.69 -14.84
CA ASN A 76 -20.98 -11.40 -13.71
C ASN A 76 -19.50 -11.70 -14.00
N ARG A 77 -19.10 -11.75 -15.28
CA ARG A 77 -17.72 -12.04 -15.69
C ARG A 77 -17.16 -10.99 -16.63
N LEU A 78 -15.84 -11.02 -16.73
CA LEU A 78 -15.02 -10.31 -17.70
C LEU A 78 -14.32 -11.36 -18.54
N CYS A 79 -14.28 -11.14 -19.85
CA CYS A 79 -13.62 -12.05 -20.79
C CYS A 79 -12.91 -11.22 -21.84
N ARG A 80 -11.57 -11.27 -21.84
CA ARG A 80 -10.70 -10.40 -22.63
C ARG A 80 -9.73 -11.26 -23.43
N VAL A 81 -9.54 -10.91 -24.70
CA VAL A 81 -8.67 -11.67 -25.63
C VAL A 81 -7.65 -10.74 -26.27
N ALA A 82 -6.40 -11.22 -26.35
CA ALA A 82 -5.30 -10.58 -27.06
C ALA A 82 -5.16 -11.19 -28.45
N LEU A 83 -5.17 -10.34 -29.48
CA LEU A 83 -5.07 -10.72 -30.88
C LEU A 83 -3.81 -10.14 -31.52
N ASP A 84 -3.23 -10.87 -32.48
CA ASP A 84 -2.22 -10.32 -33.40
C ASP A 84 -2.85 -9.49 -34.53
N ASP A 85 -2.01 -8.90 -35.38
CA ASP A 85 -2.44 -8.10 -36.54
C ASP A 85 -3.28 -8.89 -37.57
N GLY A 86 -3.17 -10.22 -37.59
CA GLY A 86 -3.94 -11.12 -38.44
C GLY A 86 -5.25 -11.60 -37.80
N GLY A 87 -5.56 -11.18 -36.57
CA GLY A 87 -6.73 -11.61 -35.81
C GLY A 87 -6.57 -12.97 -35.13
N GLY A 88 -5.36 -13.53 -35.07
CA GLY A 88 -5.07 -14.77 -34.35
C GLY A 88 -4.99 -14.55 -32.83
N VAL A 89 -5.49 -15.50 -32.05
CA VAL A 89 -5.45 -15.44 -30.58
C VAL A 89 -4.04 -15.66 -30.05
N LEU A 90 -3.52 -14.66 -29.33
CA LEU A 90 -2.23 -14.70 -28.63
C LEU A 90 -2.36 -15.05 -27.14
N GLY A 91 -3.50 -14.69 -26.55
CA GLY A 91 -3.76 -14.92 -25.14
C GLY A 91 -5.19 -14.58 -24.76
N TRP A 92 -5.61 -15.08 -23.61
CA TRP A 92 -6.96 -14.95 -23.09
C TRP A 92 -6.93 -14.80 -21.56
N ILE A 93 -7.79 -13.95 -21.02
CA ILE A 93 -7.93 -13.73 -19.58
C ILE A 93 -9.40 -13.56 -19.18
N GLY A 94 -9.77 -14.18 -18.07
CA GLY A 94 -11.09 -14.07 -17.45
C GLY A 94 -11.06 -13.36 -16.09
N GLY A 95 -12.18 -12.78 -15.71
CA GLY A 95 -12.43 -12.22 -14.39
C GLY A 95 -13.81 -12.64 -13.87
N ILE A 96 -13.92 -13.14 -12.65
CA ILE A 96 -15.17 -13.56 -12.03
C ILE A 96 -15.52 -12.60 -10.90
N GLU A 97 -16.71 -12.01 -10.96
CA GLU A 97 -17.20 -11.12 -9.91
C GLU A 97 -17.53 -11.88 -8.62
N SER A 98 -17.14 -11.30 -7.49
CA SER A 98 -17.46 -11.78 -6.16
C SER A 98 -17.58 -10.61 -5.17
N TYR A 99 -18.08 -10.88 -3.96
CA TYR A 99 -18.23 -9.87 -2.89
C TYR A 99 -18.94 -8.59 -3.36
N ASP A 100 -20.10 -8.74 -4.01
CA ASP A 100 -20.95 -7.61 -4.45
C ASP A 100 -20.18 -6.61 -5.34
N GLY A 101 -19.50 -7.14 -6.37
CA GLY A 101 -18.71 -6.35 -7.30
C GLY A 101 -17.37 -5.83 -6.78
N LYS A 102 -17.05 -6.01 -5.48
CA LYS A 102 -15.85 -5.42 -4.87
C LYS A 102 -14.59 -6.23 -5.08
N VAL A 103 -14.71 -7.54 -5.28
CA VAL A 103 -13.57 -8.43 -5.43
C VAL A 103 -13.76 -9.27 -6.68
N TRP A 104 -12.71 -9.39 -7.49
CA TRP A 104 -12.75 -10.16 -8.72
C TRP A 104 -11.67 -11.23 -8.68
N GLU A 105 -12.02 -12.45 -9.07
CA GLU A 105 -11.05 -13.52 -9.26
C GLU A 105 -10.54 -13.48 -10.70
N LEU A 106 -9.23 -13.41 -10.91
CA LEU A 106 -8.62 -13.62 -12.22
C LEU A 106 -8.66 -15.12 -12.49
N HIS A 107 -9.56 -15.53 -13.38
CA HIS A 107 -9.71 -16.93 -13.76
C HIS A 107 -10.28 -17.09 -15.18
N PRO A 108 -9.55 -17.74 -16.11
CA PRO A 108 -8.13 -18.09 -16.06
C PRO A 108 -7.27 -17.05 -16.78
N LEU A 109 -5.96 -17.27 -16.86
CA LEU A 109 -5.04 -16.56 -17.76
C LEU A 109 -4.27 -17.58 -18.58
N ALA A 110 -4.36 -17.48 -19.90
CA ALA A 110 -3.62 -18.32 -20.83
C ALA A 110 -2.91 -17.46 -21.88
N VAL A 111 -1.65 -17.78 -22.18
CA VAL A 111 -0.86 -17.11 -23.23
C VAL A 111 -0.22 -18.19 -24.08
N SER A 112 -0.32 -18.03 -25.41
CA SER A 112 0.21 -19.01 -26.35
C SER A 112 1.69 -19.26 -26.06
N PRO A 113 2.16 -20.53 -25.99
CA PRO A 113 3.58 -20.83 -25.76
C PRO A 113 4.53 -20.08 -26.70
N ARG A 114 4.08 -19.82 -27.94
CA ARG A 114 4.86 -19.09 -28.96
C ARG A 114 4.95 -17.57 -28.69
N ALA A 115 4.03 -17.03 -27.89
CA ALA A 115 3.91 -15.62 -27.53
C ALA A 115 4.35 -15.30 -26.09
N GLN A 116 4.65 -16.32 -25.29
CA GLN A 116 5.19 -16.15 -23.93
C GLN A 116 6.54 -15.39 -23.95
N GLY A 117 6.85 -14.70 -22.85
CA GLY A 117 8.06 -13.87 -22.74
C GLY A 117 8.01 -12.53 -23.49
N ARG A 118 6.93 -12.23 -24.23
CA ARG A 118 6.77 -10.99 -25.02
C ARG A 118 5.90 -9.92 -24.35
N GLY A 119 5.54 -10.10 -23.09
CA GLY A 119 4.71 -9.14 -22.34
C GLY A 119 3.19 -9.30 -22.51
N ILE A 120 2.70 -10.22 -23.35
CA ILE A 120 1.25 -10.43 -23.58
C ILE A 120 0.48 -10.67 -22.28
N GLY A 121 0.98 -11.55 -21.41
CA GLY A 121 0.35 -11.82 -20.12
C GLY A 121 0.27 -10.59 -19.22
N ARG A 122 1.31 -9.74 -19.22
CA ARG A 122 1.29 -8.46 -18.49
C ARG A 122 0.18 -7.56 -19.04
N MET A 123 0.10 -7.41 -20.36
CA MET A 123 -0.89 -6.55 -20.99
C MET A 123 -2.32 -7.01 -20.71
N LEU A 124 -2.58 -8.33 -20.72
CA LEU A 124 -3.87 -8.92 -20.38
C LEU A 124 -4.27 -8.65 -18.92
N VAL A 125 -3.33 -8.81 -17.98
CA VAL A 125 -3.58 -8.52 -16.56
C VAL A 125 -3.83 -7.02 -16.35
N GLU A 126 -3.02 -6.14 -16.94
CA GLU A 126 -3.20 -4.68 -16.84
C GLU A 126 -4.55 -4.22 -17.41
N ASP A 127 -5.00 -4.81 -18.53
CA ASP A 127 -6.32 -4.55 -19.09
C ASP A 127 -7.44 -5.04 -18.15
N LEU A 128 -7.34 -6.26 -17.62
CA LEU A 128 -8.32 -6.79 -16.67
C LEU A 128 -8.41 -5.93 -15.40
N GLU A 129 -7.28 -5.51 -14.83
CA GLU A 129 -7.24 -4.58 -13.69
C GLU A 129 -8.03 -3.30 -13.98
N ALA A 130 -7.84 -2.71 -15.17
CA ALA A 130 -8.56 -1.52 -15.59
C ALA A 130 -10.07 -1.76 -15.75
N GLN A 131 -10.48 -2.92 -16.32
CA GLN A 131 -11.90 -3.29 -16.45
C GLN A 131 -12.57 -3.49 -15.09
N VAL A 132 -11.90 -4.17 -14.16
CA VAL A 132 -12.39 -4.39 -12.80
C VAL A 132 -12.55 -3.06 -12.07
N ALA A 133 -11.54 -2.19 -12.14
CA ALA A 133 -11.59 -0.87 -11.52
C ALA A 133 -12.74 0.00 -12.10
N ALA A 134 -12.96 -0.07 -13.42
CA ALA A 134 -14.05 0.64 -14.08
C ALA A 134 -15.44 0.18 -13.62
N ARG A 135 -15.58 -1.10 -13.21
CA ARG A 135 -16.80 -1.67 -12.61
C ARG A 135 -16.92 -1.41 -11.10
N GLY A 136 -15.99 -0.65 -10.52
CA GLY A 136 -15.99 -0.34 -9.08
C GLY A 136 -15.43 -1.46 -8.20
N GLY A 137 -14.76 -2.45 -8.80
CA GLY A 137 -14.00 -3.46 -8.08
C GLY A 137 -12.78 -2.85 -7.40
N LEU A 138 -12.49 -3.33 -6.19
CA LEU A 138 -11.42 -2.84 -5.33
C LEU A 138 -10.20 -3.77 -5.37
N THR A 139 -10.44 -5.06 -5.49
CA THR A 139 -9.40 -6.10 -5.41
C THR A 139 -9.54 -7.08 -6.55
N LEU A 140 -8.41 -7.42 -7.16
CA LEU A 140 -8.27 -8.57 -8.06
C LEU A 140 -7.44 -9.62 -7.32
N TRP A 141 -7.92 -10.85 -7.23
CA TRP A 141 -7.23 -11.97 -6.57
C TRP A 141 -7.15 -13.17 -7.50
N LEU A 142 -6.27 -14.12 -7.17
CA LEU A 142 -6.15 -15.39 -7.88
C LEU A 142 -5.54 -16.47 -6.97
N GLY A 143 -5.91 -17.72 -7.25
CA GLY A 143 -5.14 -18.90 -6.87
C GLY A 143 -4.01 -19.15 -7.87
N SER A 144 -2.90 -19.67 -7.36
CA SER A 144 -1.76 -20.14 -8.14
C SER A 144 -1.33 -21.46 -7.54
N ASP A 145 -1.87 -22.53 -8.13
CA ASP A 145 -1.66 -23.89 -7.66
C ASP A 145 -0.19 -24.34 -7.75
N ASP A 146 0.26 -25.14 -6.78
CA ASP A 146 1.58 -25.78 -6.75
C ASP A 146 1.45 -27.33 -6.69
N GLU A 147 0.97 -27.95 -7.78
CA GLU A 147 0.84 -29.41 -7.89
C GLU A 147 2.13 -30.15 -8.22
N ASP A 148 3.11 -29.50 -8.83
CA ASP A 148 4.37 -30.13 -9.26
C ASP A 148 5.56 -29.74 -8.37
N GLY A 149 5.34 -29.00 -7.28
CA GLY A 149 6.30 -28.69 -6.23
C GLY A 149 7.33 -27.63 -6.62
N MET A 150 6.93 -26.64 -7.41
CA MET A 150 7.76 -25.52 -7.83
C MET A 150 8.07 -24.54 -6.70
N THR A 151 7.39 -24.65 -5.56
CA THR A 151 7.64 -23.82 -4.37
C THR A 151 8.14 -24.66 -3.19
N SER A 152 8.62 -23.99 -2.15
CA SER A 152 8.98 -24.67 -0.89
C SER A 152 7.77 -25.20 -0.09
N LEU A 153 6.54 -24.98 -0.56
CA LEU A 153 5.32 -25.49 0.05
C LEU A 153 4.84 -26.80 -0.58
N GLY A 154 5.32 -27.14 -1.78
CA GLY A 154 4.95 -28.37 -2.45
C GLY A 154 5.55 -29.61 -1.77
N GLY A 155 4.74 -30.65 -1.62
CA GLY A 155 5.12 -31.96 -1.10
C GLY A 155 5.34 -32.04 0.41
N ILE A 156 4.98 -31.01 1.18
CA ILE A 156 5.09 -31.00 2.64
C ILE A 156 3.73 -31.00 3.32
N ASP A 157 3.67 -31.50 4.56
CA ASP A 157 2.55 -31.27 5.46
C ASP A 157 2.70 -29.87 6.06
N MET A 158 1.75 -28.98 5.74
CA MET A 158 1.75 -27.60 6.23
C MET A 158 1.09 -27.46 7.60
N TYR A 159 0.38 -28.48 8.08
CA TYR A 159 -0.28 -28.45 9.37
C TYR A 159 0.69 -28.81 10.50
N PRO A 160 0.53 -28.20 11.69
CA PRO A 160 -0.57 -27.30 12.08
C PRO A 160 -0.33 -25.81 11.75
N ASN A 161 0.78 -25.43 11.12
CA ASN A 161 1.24 -24.03 11.04
C ASN A 161 1.37 -23.50 9.59
N PRO A 162 0.31 -23.49 8.77
CA PRO A 162 0.42 -23.17 7.35
C PRO A 162 0.96 -21.76 7.06
N LEU A 163 0.66 -20.79 7.93
CA LEU A 163 1.16 -19.42 7.79
C LEU A 163 2.67 -19.31 8.07
N GLU A 164 3.23 -20.14 8.96
CA GLU A 164 4.68 -20.13 9.21
C GLU A 164 5.45 -20.66 8.00
N HIS A 165 4.93 -21.71 7.36
CA HIS A 165 5.46 -22.21 6.10
C HIS A 165 5.34 -21.16 4.99
N LEU A 166 4.17 -20.53 4.86
CA LEU A 166 3.92 -19.48 3.86
C LEU A 166 4.87 -18.28 4.03
N ALA A 167 5.12 -17.84 5.27
CA ALA A 167 6.04 -16.73 5.56
C ALA A 167 7.47 -16.97 5.07
N LYS A 168 7.86 -18.24 4.87
CA LYS A 168 9.18 -18.67 4.40
C LYS A 168 9.17 -19.17 2.96
N ILE A 169 8.08 -18.94 2.21
CA ILE A 169 7.91 -19.46 0.85
C ILE A 169 9.08 -19.05 -0.06
N LYS A 170 9.59 -20.01 -0.83
CA LYS A 170 10.61 -19.80 -1.85
C LYS A 170 10.12 -20.28 -3.21
N ASN A 171 10.46 -19.52 -4.24
CA ASN A 171 10.21 -19.91 -5.61
C ASN A 171 11.41 -20.75 -6.08
N LEU A 172 11.22 -22.06 -6.20
CA LEU A 172 12.32 -22.99 -6.48
C LEU A 172 12.53 -23.20 -7.98
N ARG A 173 11.45 -23.19 -8.77
CA ARG A 173 11.47 -23.55 -10.19
C ARG A 173 10.73 -22.59 -11.11
N GLY A 174 10.55 -21.33 -10.70
CA GLY A 174 9.88 -20.31 -11.50
C GLY A 174 8.36 -20.42 -11.46
N HIS A 175 7.78 -20.75 -10.30
CA HIS A 175 6.34 -20.86 -10.10
C HIS A 175 5.59 -19.57 -10.52
N PRO A 176 4.37 -19.68 -11.11
CA PRO A 176 3.62 -18.54 -11.65
C PRO A 176 3.37 -17.38 -10.68
N TYR A 177 3.27 -17.62 -9.37
CA TYR A 177 3.16 -16.54 -8.37
C TYR A 177 4.24 -15.44 -8.56
N GLY A 178 5.45 -15.80 -9.02
CA GLY A 178 6.54 -14.85 -9.25
C GLY A 178 6.28 -13.88 -10.41
N PHE A 179 5.48 -14.30 -11.40
CA PHE A 179 4.99 -13.42 -12.47
C PHE A 179 4.02 -12.37 -11.90
N TYR A 180 3.05 -12.79 -11.10
CA TYR A 180 2.07 -11.88 -10.49
C TYR A 180 2.71 -10.92 -9.48
N GLN A 181 3.71 -11.35 -8.72
CA GLN A 181 4.48 -10.47 -7.84
C GLN A 181 5.17 -9.32 -8.61
N LYS A 182 5.70 -9.60 -9.80
CA LYS A 182 6.28 -8.55 -10.68
C LYS A 182 5.23 -7.55 -11.19
N LEU A 183 3.94 -7.92 -11.15
CA LEU A 183 2.81 -7.05 -11.49
C LEU A 183 2.23 -6.33 -10.26
N GLY A 184 2.81 -6.52 -9.08
CA GLY A 184 2.38 -5.87 -7.84
C GLY A 184 1.31 -6.62 -7.05
N PHE A 185 1.03 -7.87 -7.39
CA PHE A 185 0.25 -8.75 -6.51
C PHE A 185 1.09 -9.16 -5.30
N VAL A 186 0.44 -9.26 -4.15
CA VAL A 186 1.04 -9.74 -2.91
C VAL A 186 0.42 -11.07 -2.52
N ILE A 187 1.20 -11.95 -1.89
CA ILE A 187 0.68 -13.20 -1.34
C ILE A 187 -0.17 -12.84 -0.12
N THR A 188 -1.43 -13.26 -0.12
CA THR A 188 -2.40 -12.99 0.95
C THR A 188 -2.78 -14.23 1.74
N GLY A 189 -2.52 -15.43 1.21
CA GLY A 189 -2.85 -16.67 1.88
C GLY A 189 -2.39 -17.90 1.12
N VAL A 190 -2.74 -19.07 1.66
CA VAL A 190 -2.52 -20.38 1.07
C VAL A 190 -3.62 -21.31 1.54
N MET A 191 -4.08 -22.19 0.65
CA MET A 191 -4.93 -23.32 0.98
C MET A 191 -4.11 -24.61 0.90
N PRO A 192 -3.66 -25.17 2.03
CA PRO A 192 -3.01 -26.47 2.05
C PRO A 192 -3.89 -27.53 1.41
N ASP A 193 -3.28 -28.47 0.68
CA ASP A 193 -3.92 -29.64 0.09
C ASP A 193 -5.10 -29.38 -0.86
N ALA A 194 -5.22 -28.16 -1.39
CA ALA A 194 -6.30 -27.76 -2.31
C ALA A 194 -6.47 -28.74 -3.48
N ASN A 195 -5.36 -29.29 -3.99
CA ASN A 195 -5.33 -30.24 -5.10
C ASN A 195 -4.86 -31.65 -4.68
N GLY A 196 -4.94 -31.95 -3.38
CA GLY A 196 -4.46 -33.19 -2.76
C GLY A 196 -3.25 -32.98 -1.84
N PHE A 197 -2.87 -34.01 -1.09
CA PHE A 197 -1.81 -33.90 -0.07
C PHE A 197 -0.51 -33.31 -0.61
N GLY A 198 -0.02 -32.25 0.04
CA GLY A 198 1.18 -31.51 -0.33
C GLY A 198 1.04 -30.67 -1.61
N LYS A 199 -0.18 -30.43 -2.09
CA LYS A 199 -0.45 -29.64 -3.31
C LYS A 199 -1.26 -28.39 -2.98
N PRO A 200 -0.62 -27.36 -2.41
CA PRO A 200 -1.31 -26.16 -1.98
C PRO A 200 -1.72 -25.26 -3.15
N ASP A 201 -2.71 -24.41 -2.90
CA ASP A 201 -3.03 -23.26 -3.75
C ASP A 201 -2.59 -21.97 -3.05
N ILE A 202 -1.77 -21.16 -3.72
CA ILE A 202 -1.20 -19.93 -3.16
C ILE A 202 -2.05 -18.73 -3.60
N TYR A 203 -2.65 -18.04 -2.64
CA TYR A 203 -3.51 -16.90 -2.90
C TYR A 203 -2.72 -15.62 -3.03
N LEU A 204 -2.94 -14.92 -4.14
CA LEU A 204 -2.40 -13.59 -4.39
C LEU A 204 -3.51 -12.58 -4.60
N ALA A 205 -3.30 -11.35 -4.16
CA ALA A 205 -4.24 -10.26 -4.41
C ALA A 205 -3.53 -8.94 -4.70
N LYS A 206 -4.20 -8.07 -5.45
CA LYS A 206 -3.78 -6.71 -5.75
C LYS A 206 -4.97 -5.77 -5.64
N ARG A 207 -4.74 -4.57 -5.09
CA ARG A 207 -5.72 -3.49 -5.14
C ARG A 207 -5.71 -2.87 -6.54
N VAL A 208 -6.87 -2.83 -7.20
CA VAL A 208 -7.01 -2.35 -8.58
C VAL A 208 -7.71 -1.00 -8.69
N ALA A 209 -8.57 -0.66 -7.74
CA ALA A 209 -9.06 0.70 -7.58
C ALA A 209 -8.42 1.34 -6.34
N GLN A 210 -7.89 2.54 -6.53
CA GLN A 210 -7.62 3.44 -5.41
C GLN A 210 -8.96 3.83 -4.77
N SER A 211 -9.02 3.94 -3.45
CA SER A 211 -10.24 4.47 -2.82
C SER A 211 -10.50 5.86 -3.41
N LYS A 212 -11.77 6.21 -3.66
CA LYS A 212 -12.13 7.60 -3.99
C LYS A 212 -11.74 8.59 -2.88
N GLU A 213 -11.26 8.09 -1.73
CA GLU A 213 -10.59 8.87 -0.71
C GLU A 213 -9.16 9.27 -1.08
N SER A 214 -8.35 8.46 -1.78
CA SER A 214 -6.98 8.85 -2.15
C SER A 214 -6.89 9.77 -3.38
N THR A 215 -8.02 10.09 -4.02
CA THR A 215 -8.12 11.07 -5.12
C THR A 215 -8.93 12.31 -4.77
N LYS A 216 -9.47 12.40 -3.55
CA LYS A 216 -9.68 13.71 -2.96
C LYS A 216 -8.29 14.23 -2.65
N ASN A 217 -7.97 15.44 -3.09
CA ASN A 217 -7.03 16.28 -2.36
C ASN A 217 -7.55 16.34 -0.91
N HIS A 218 -7.18 15.37 -0.08
CA HIS A 218 -7.19 15.57 1.35
C HIS A 218 -6.22 16.72 1.52
N ALA A 219 -6.75 17.91 1.78
CA ALA A 219 -5.90 19.04 2.11
C ALA A 219 -4.91 18.53 3.15
N ALA A 220 -3.63 18.48 2.77
CA ALA A 220 -2.58 17.94 3.61
C ALA A 220 -2.69 18.62 4.98
N PHE A 221 -2.51 17.86 6.06
CA PHE A 221 -2.71 18.40 7.39
C PHE A 221 -1.90 19.69 7.55
N LYS A 222 -2.61 20.77 7.92
CA LYS A 222 -2.04 22.10 8.08
C LYS A 222 -2.74 22.80 9.24
N LEU A 223 -1.95 23.32 10.16
CA LEU A 223 -2.41 23.99 11.36
C LEU A 223 -1.58 25.27 11.55
N ARG A 224 -2.25 26.41 11.49
CA ARG A 224 -1.62 27.70 11.80
C ARG A 224 -1.59 27.88 13.31
N VAL A 225 -0.39 27.92 13.90
CA VAL A 225 -0.20 28.11 15.34
C VAL A 225 -0.28 29.59 15.70
N ASN A 226 0.30 30.47 14.88
CA ASN A 226 0.17 31.92 14.94
C ASN A 226 0.65 32.54 13.60
N ASP A 227 1.01 33.82 13.58
CA ASP A 227 1.49 34.51 12.39
C ASP A 227 2.88 34.08 11.92
N GLU A 228 3.68 33.49 12.82
CA GLU A 228 5.05 33.07 12.53
C GLU A 228 5.21 31.55 12.43
N ILE A 229 4.36 30.77 13.11
CA ILE A 229 4.50 29.32 13.23
C ILE A 229 3.35 28.61 12.52
N GLU A 230 3.71 27.70 11.64
CA GLU A 230 2.82 26.77 10.97
C GLU A 230 3.27 25.33 11.21
N ILE A 231 2.32 24.43 11.42
CA ILE A 231 2.56 22.98 11.34
C ILE A 231 1.93 22.51 10.03
N ARG A 232 2.70 21.86 9.16
CA ARG A 232 2.15 21.22 7.96
C ARG A 232 2.87 19.93 7.64
N MET A 233 2.15 19.00 7.02
CA MET A 233 2.78 17.82 6.42
C MET A 233 3.85 18.23 5.41
N TYR A 234 4.83 17.34 5.28
CA TYR A 234 5.88 17.44 4.27
C TYR A 234 5.29 17.14 2.90
N GLU A 235 5.77 17.87 1.90
CA GLU A 235 5.60 17.55 0.49
C GLU A 235 6.86 16.81 0.00
N GLU A 236 6.78 16.04 -1.11
CA GLU A 236 7.97 15.38 -1.67
C GLU A 236 9.11 16.37 -1.97
N SER A 237 8.78 17.61 -2.33
CA SER A 237 9.72 18.72 -2.56
C SER A 237 10.49 19.14 -1.29
N ASP A 238 9.97 18.86 -0.10
CA ASP A 238 10.62 19.19 1.16
C ASP A 238 11.74 18.19 1.53
N ALA A 239 11.87 17.06 0.82
CA ALA A 239 12.79 15.98 1.18
C ALA A 239 14.24 16.45 1.40
N GLU A 240 14.75 17.34 0.54
CA GLU A 240 16.09 17.93 0.67
C GLU A 240 16.19 18.78 1.94
N THR A 241 15.21 19.66 2.18
CA THR A 241 15.16 20.56 3.34
C THR A 241 15.11 19.78 4.65
N VAL A 242 14.28 18.73 4.71
CA VAL A 242 14.14 17.85 5.87
C VAL A 242 15.45 17.12 6.13
N PHE A 243 16.02 16.49 5.09
CA PHE A 243 17.29 15.77 5.21
C PHE A 243 18.42 16.67 5.69
N ALA A 244 18.58 17.85 5.07
CA ALA A 244 19.62 18.81 5.44
C ALA A 244 19.46 19.34 6.88
N LEU A 245 18.22 19.47 7.38
CA LEU A 245 18.00 19.85 8.79
C LEU A 245 18.39 18.73 9.75
N VAL A 246 17.96 17.49 9.45
CA VAL A 246 18.31 16.30 10.25
C VAL A 246 19.81 16.11 10.28
N ASP A 247 20.48 16.14 9.13
CA ASP A 247 21.90 15.87 9.02
C ASP A 247 22.77 16.88 9.78
N ARG A 248 22.46 18.19 9.65
CA ARG A 248 23.12 19.25 10.43
C ARG A 248 22.90 19.15 11.94
N ASN A 249 21.84 18.46 12.38
CA ASN A 249 21.52 18.28 13.80
C ASN A 249 21.72 16.82 14.26
N ARG A 250 22.38 15.97 13.46
CA ARG A 250 22.47 14.52 13.69
C ARG A 250 22.96 14.16 15.09
N GLU A 251 24.09 14.74 15.51
CA GLU A 251 24.69 14.52 16.84
C GLU A 251 23.77 14.97 17.99
N HIS A 252 23.00 16.03 17.78
CA HIS A 252 22.05 16.52 18.77
C HIS A 252 20.79 15.64 18.84
N LEU A 253 20.25 15.25 17.68
CA LEU A 253 18.99 14.49 17.61
C LEU A 253 19.18 13.05 18.04
N ARG A 254 20.31 12.42 17.69
CA ARG A 254 20.60 11.02 18.04
C ARG A 254 20.71 10.76 19.53
N GLU A 255 20.88 11.80 20.35
CA GLU A 255 20.86 11.70 21.82
C GLU A 255 19.54 11.05 22.31
N TRP A 256 18.42 11.30 21.62
CA TRP A 256 17.10 10.84 22.03
C TRP A 256 16.28 10.15 20.92
N LEU A 257 16.67 10.30 19.65
CA LEU A 257 15.90 9.83 18.49
C LEU A 257 16.64 8.74 17.72
N ILE A 258 16.20 7.49 17.88
CA ILE A 258 16.86 6.30 17.30
C ILE A 258 16.82 6.22 15.77
N TRP A 259 15.86 6.89 15.13
CA TRP A 259 15.68 6.83 13.68
C TRP A 259 16.70 7.68 12.92
N VAL A 260 17.41 8.60 13.61
CA VAL A 260 18.29 9.59 12.98
C VAL A 260 19.36 8.91 12.11
N ASP A 261 19.99 7.86 12.61
CA ASP A 261 21.07 7.16 11.90
C ASP A 261 20.56 6.33 10.70
N ALA A 262 19.27 5.95 10.70
CA ALA A 262 18.64 5.31 9.54
C ALA A 262 18.34 6.33 8.42
N THR A 263 18.09 7.60 8.75
CA THR A 263 17.89 8.69 7.79
C THR A 263 19.24 9.23 7.30
N ASN A 264 19.85 8.53 6.35
CA ASN A 264 21.22 8.80 5.86
C ASN A 264 21.30 9.42 4.45
N SER A 265 20.16 9.58 3.75
CA SER A 265 20.12 10.24 2.45
C SER A 265 18.79 10.98 2.20
N GLN A 266 18.78 11.82 1.16
CA GLN A 266 17.57 12.48 0.67
C GLN A 266 16.54 11.46 0.16
N GLU A 267 16.97 10.39 -0.52
CA GLU A 267 16.11 9.34 -1.05
C GLU A 267 15.39 8.59 0.07
N VAL A 268 16.10 8.27 1.16
CA VAL A 268 15.49 7.67 2.36
C VAL A 268 14.47 8.62 2.97
N THR A 269 14.79 9.92 3.04
CA THR A 269 13.88 10.95 3.56
C THR A 269 12.62 11.06 2.69
N LEU A 270 12.76 11.02 1.36
CA LEU A 270 11.63 11.01 0.44
C LEU A 270 10.73 9.78 0.64
N GLN A 271 11.33 8.60 0.85
CA GLN A 271 10.56 7.40 1.15
C GLN A 271 9.78 7.55 2.47
N HIS A 272 10.40 8.10 3.52
CA HIS A 272 9.71 8.41 4.77
C HIS A 272 8.54 9.38 4.58
N ILE A 273 8.69 10.43 3.77
CA ILE A 273 7.61 11.38 3.47
C ILE A 273 6.40 10.66 2.86
N ARG A 274 6.62 9.79 1.86
CA ARG A 274 5.55 8.98 1.26
C ARG A 274 4.89 8.03 2.27
N ASP A 275 5.68 7.47 3.19
CA ASP A 275 5.14 6.61 4.24
C ASP A 275 4.33 7.43 5.27
N PHE A 276 4.73 8.67 5.58
CA PHE A 276 3.97 9.57 6.44
C PHE A 276 2.62 9.95 5.84
N GLU A 277 2.56 10.22 4.53
CA GLU A 277 1.30 10.43 3.82
C GLU A 277 0.37 9.23 3.96
N ARG A 278 0.89 8.03 3.68
CA ARG A 278 0.15 6.77 3.84
C ARG A 278 -0.34 6.56 5.27
N HIS A 279 0.49 6.83 6.27
CA HIS A 279 0.09 6.69 7.67
C HIS A 279 -1.02 7.66 8.06
N TYR A 280 -0.97 8.89 7.57
CA TYR A 280 -1.99 9.91 7.82
C TYR A 280 -3.33 9.54 7.15
N GLU A 281 -3.30 9.13 5.88
CA GLU A 281 -4.48 8.68 5.14
C GLU A 281 -5.18 7.50 5.84
N ASN A 282 -4.40 6.56 6.36
CA ASN A 282 -4.92 5.41 7.10
C ASN A 282 -5.22 5.70 8.58
N LYS A 283 -5.10 6.97 9.02
CA LYS A 283 -5.34 7.42 10.40
C LYS A 283 -4.52 6.66 11.44
N VAL A 284 -3.31 6.23 11.08
CA VAL A 284 -2.41 5.47 11.96
C VAL A 284 -1.53 6.42 12.78
N ALA A 285 -0.93 7.39 12.11
CA ALA A 285 0.02 8.35 12.68
C ALA A 285 0.02 9.64 11.85
N LEU A 286 0.66 10.69 12.36
CA LEU A 286 0.88 11.95 11.66
C LEU A 286 2.33 12.38 11.86
N SER A 287 3.01 12.83 10.81
CA SER A 287 4.32 13.47 10.89
C SER A 287 4.29 14.76 10.10
N ALA A 288 4.59 15.88 10.75
CA ALA A 288 4.52 17.21 10.17
C ALA A 288 5.73 18.07 10.56
N GLY A 289 6.14 18.94 9.65
CA GLY A 289 7.15 19.94 9.90
C GLY A 289 6.59 21.11 10.72
N ILE A 290 7.42 21.65 11.61
CA ILE A 290 7.18 22.95 12.24
C ILE A 290 7.94 23.99 11.41
N TRP A 291 7.21 24.90 10.78
CA TRP A 291 7.72 25.96 9.92
C TRP A 291 7.64 27.29 10.64
N LEU A 292 8.80 27.89 10.93
CA LEU A 292 8.93 29.21 11.54
C LEU A 292 9.28 30.21 10.43
N LYS A 293 8.38 31.14 10.11
CA LYS A 293 8.55 32.15 9.06
C LYS A 293 8.94 31.56 7.70
N GLY A 294 8.41 30.36 7.40
CA GLY A 294 8.70 29.63 6.17
C GLY A 294 9.94 28.73 6.22
N GLU A 295 10.72 28.72 7.32
CA GLU A 295 11.87 27.83 7.49
C GLU A 295 11.54 26.65 8.40
N LEU A 296 11.99 25.45 8.01
CA LEU A 296 11.79 24.24 8.82
C LEU A 296 12.62 24.32 10.11
N ALA A 297 11.94 24.32 11.26
CA ALA A 297 12.56 24.42 12.58
C ALA A 297 12.68 23.07 13.30
N GLY A 298 11.84 22.10 12.93
CA GLY A 298 11.78 20.76 13.50
C GLY A 298 10.53 20.01 13.04
N ALA A 299 10.09 19.05 13.85
CA ALA A 299 8.88 18.26 13.56
C ALA A 299 8.02 18.06 14.79
N ILE A 300 6.72 17.87 14.55
CA ILE A 300 5.73 17.43 15.52
C ILE A 300 4.75 16.49 14.83
N GLY A 301 4.24 15.52 15.56
CA GLY A 301 3.36 14.53 14.99
C GLY A 301 2.60 13.75 16.04
N VAL A 302 1.79 12.83 15.56
CA VAL A 302 1.14 11.80 16.38
C VAL A 302 1.85 10.49 16.12
N VAL A 303 2.49 9.94 17.15
CA VAL A 303 3.20 8.64 17.10
C VAL A 303 2.22 7.51 16.84
N GLY A 304 1.02 7.59 17.44
CA GLY A 304 -0.06 6.66 17.20
C GLY A 304 -1.42 7.17 17.68
N TYR A 305 -2.47 6.76 16.97
CA TYR A 305 -3.85 6.96 17.40
C TYR A 305 -4.44 5.67 17.97
N HIS A 306 -5.08 5.78 19.13
CA HIS A 306 -5.96 4.73 19.67
C HIS A 306 -7.41 5.21 19.56
N TRP A 307 -7.99 5.14 18.35
CA TRP A 307 -9.31 5.68 18.06
C TRP A 307 -10.43 5.15 18.95
N HIS A 308 -10.42 3.85 19.27
CA HIS A 308 -11.39 3.24 20.18
C HIS A 308 -11.38 3.91 21.56
N ASN A 309 -10.18 4.12 22.12
CA ASN A 309 -10.00 4.76 23.43
C ASN A 309 -9.96 6.29 23.35
N ARG A 310 -10.02 6.86 22.14
CA ARG A 310 -9.93 8.29 21.85
C ARG A 310 -8.66 8.91 22.43
N VAL A 311 -7.52 8.25 22.22
CA VAL A 311 -6.19 8.70 22.68
C VAL A 311 -5.28 8.99 21.48
N MET A 312 -4.42 10.00 21.61
CA MET A 312 -3.26 10.17 20.74
C MET A 312 -1.98 10.42 21.55
N GLU A 313 -0.84 9.95 21.04
CA GLU A 313 0.49 10.25 21.58
C GLU A 313 1.20 11.28 20.68
N ILE A 314 1.65 12.40 21.25
CA ILE A 314 2.43 13.41 20.53
C ILE A 314 3.92 13.09 20.66
N GLY A 315 4.60 13.08 19.52
CA GLY A 315 6.07 13.05 19.42
C GLY A 315 6.60 14.30 18.71
N TYR A 316 7.78 14.76 19.09
CA TYR A 316 8.35 15.97 18.51
C TYR A 316 9.88 16.08 18.65
N TRP A 317 10.46 16.96 17.84
CA TRP A 317 11.85 17.41 17.97
C TRP A 317 12.04 18.81 17.37
N LEU A 318 13.08 19.51 17.82
CA LEU A 318 13.53 20.77 17.24
C LEU A 318 15.02 20.70 16.92
N SER A 319 15.41 21.39 15.86
CA SER A 319 16.82 21.72 15.63
C SER A 319 17.42 22.45 16.84
N ALA A 320 18.71 22.24 17.08
CA ALA A 320 19.41 22.78 18.25
C ALA A 320 19.32 24.31 18.32
N SER A 321 19.44 25.00 17.18
CA SER A 321 19.37 26.46 17.08
C SER A 321 17.99 27.06 17.35
N GLN A 322 16.93 26.24 17.41
CA GLN A 322 15.55 26.67 17.63
C GLN A 322 15.02 26.33 19.04
N GLN A 323 15.84 25.67 19.87
CA GLN A 323 15.47 25.38 21.25
C GLN A 323 15.42 26.64 22.13
N GLY A 324 14.65 26.59 23.23
CA GLY A 324 14.54 27.69 24.19
C GLY A 324 13.67 28.88 23.76
N LYS A 325 13.12 28.87 22.53
CA LYS A 325 12.30 29.96 21.98
C LYS A 325 10.78 29.79 22.17
N GLY A 326 10.36 28.78 22.92
CA GLY A 326 8.94 28.46 23.15
C GLY A 326 8.18 27.88 21.93
N ILE A 327 8.88 27.61 20.82
CA ILE A 327 8.28 27.11 19.56
C ILE A 327 7.53 25.78 19.81
N MET A 328 8.18 24.81 20.45
CA MET A 328 7.58 23.50 20.67
C MET A 328 6.36 23.57 21.61
N THR A 329 6.42 24.37 22.67
CA THR A 329 5.28 24.55 23.58
C THR A 329 4.05 25.09 22.84
N LYS A 330 4.23 26.08 21.97
CA LYS A 330 3.14 26.62 21.13
C LYS A 330 2.62 25.58 20.13
N ALA A 331 3.51 24.83 19.50
CA ALA A 331 3.15 23.76 18.56
C ALA A 331 2.35 22.64 19.25
N VAL A 332 2.79 22.16 20.41
CA VAL A 332 2.09 21.15 21.21
C VAL A 332 0.73 21.68 21.67
N SER A 333 0.64 22.93 22.13
CA SER A 333 -0.65 23.56 22.49
C SER A 333 -1.64 23.52 21.33
N ALA A 334 -1.22 23.91 20.13
CA ALA A 334 -2.10 23.88 18.96
C ALA A 334 -2.53 22.46 18.58
N MET A 335 -1.64 21.47 18.71
CA MET A 335 -1.98 20.05 18.51
C MET A 335 -3.02 19.55 19.52
N ILE A 336 -2.93 19.97 20.77
CA ILE A 336 -3.91 19.66 21.83
C ILE A 336 -5.27 20.27 21.48
N ASP A 337 -5.30 21.55 21.09
CA ASP A 337 -6.55 22.22 20.69
C ASP A 337 -7.21 21.50 19.51
N ASN A 338 -6.43 21.09 18.51
CA ASN A 338 -6.92 20.31 17.38
C ASN A 338 -7.46 18.93 17.82
N ALA A 339 -6.76 18.26 18.73
CA ALA A 339 -7.15 16.94 19.23
C ALA A 339 -8.51 16.95 19.92
N PHE A 340 -8.76 17.94 20.78
CA PHE A 340 -9.99 18.02 21.56
C PHE A 340 -11.14 18.68 20.79
N ASN A 341 -10.88 19.74 20.02
CA ASN A 341 -11.94 20.44 19.28
C ASN A 341 -12.33 19.73 17.99
N ASN A 342 -11.35 19.29 17.20
CA ASN A 342 -11.60 18.84 15.82
C ASN A 342 -11.65 17.32 15.70
N LEU A 343 -10.75 16.62 16.40
CA LEU A 343 -10.68 15.15 16.36
C LEU A 343 -11.61 14.48 17.39
N GLY A 344 -12.15 15.24 18.34
CA GLY A 344 -13.01 14.71 19.39
C GLY A 344 -12.32 13.64 20.23
N LEU A 345 -11.02 13.77 20.49
CA LEU A 345 -10.29 12.86 21.37
C LEU A 345 -10.63 13.15 22.85
N ASN A 346 -10.33 12.19 23.73
CA ASN A 346 -10.53 12.33 25.16
C ASN A 346 -9.21 12.55 25.91
N ARG A 347 -8.09 12.07 25.36
CA ARG A 347 -6.79 12.06 26.04
C ARG A 347 -5.64 12.28 25.06
N VAL A 348 -4.67 13.09 25.48
CA VAL A 348 -3.42 13.33 24.76
C VAL A 348 -2.27 12.91 25.65
N GLU A 349 -1.32 12.17 25.11
CA GLU A 349 -0.14 11.68 25.83
C GLU A 349 1.16 12.22 25.24
N ILE A 350 2.16 12.37 26.10
CA ILE A 350 3.55 12.66 25.72
C ILE A 350 4.45 11.74 26.54
N HIS A 351 5.29 10.97 25.84
CA HIS A 351 6.21 10.04 26.45
C HIS A 351 7.63 10.56 26.27
N CYS A 352 8.40 10.65 27.36
CA CYS A 352 9.76 11.20 27.32
C CYS A 352 10.72 10.32 28.10
N ALA A 353 11.96 10.19 27.64
CA ALA A 353 13.01 9.59 28.45
C ALA A 353 13.18 10.39 29.76
N SER A 354 13.34 9.68 30.89
CA SER A 354 13.42 10.31 32.23
C SER A 354 14.55 11.34 32.34
N GLY A 355 15.68 11.09 31.66
CA GLY A 355 16.83 12.00 31.57
C GLY A 355 16.64 13.19 30.61
N ASN A 356 15.63 13.17 29.73
CA ASN A 356 15.38 14.25 28.78
C ASN A 356 14.56 15.37 29.43
N THR A 357 15.21 16.13 30.32
CA THR A 357 14.60 17.23 31.09
C THR A 357 13.99 18.31 30.20
N ARG A 358 14.58 18.59 29.03
CA ARG A 358 14.05 19.57 28.07
C ARG A 358 12.71 19.13 27.50
N SER A 359 12.59 17.86 27.10
CA SER A 359 11.34 17.33 26.57
C SER A 359 10.26 17.26 27.67
N ARG A 360 10.62 16.79 28.87
CA ARG A 360 9.70 16.73 30.04
C ARG A 360 9.14 18.09 30.45
N ALA A 361 9.93 19.15 30.32
CA ALA A 361 9.49 20.50 30.66
C ALA A 361 8.38 21.04 29.73
N ILE A 362 8.08 20.39 28.60
CA ILE A 362 6.99 20.81 27.70
C ILE A 362 5.61 20.40 28.26
N PRO A 363 5.30 19.10 28.50
CA PRO A 363 4.04 18.69 29.10
C PRO A 363 3.83 19.36 30.48
N GLU A 364 4.89 19.49 31.29
CA GLU A 364 4.81 20.14 32.61
C GLU A 364 4.35 21.61 32.52
N ARG A 365 4.86 22.39 31.56
CA ARG A 365 4.42 23.78 31.33
C ARG A 365 3.00 23.88 30.79
N LEU A 366 2.54 22.84 30.11
CA LEU A 366 1.19 22.75 29.55
C LEU A 366 0.21 22.10 30.53
N ASN A 367 0.56 21.96 31.81
CA ASN A 367 -0.28 21.38 32.87
C ASN A 367 -0.70 19.92 32.61
N PHE A 368 0.09 19.15 31.86
CA PHE A 368 -0.10 17.70 31.82
C PHE A 368 0.19 17.11 33.20
N LYS A 369 -0.50 16.02 33.52
CA LYS A 369 -0.22 15.22 34.71
C LYS A 369 0.75 14.10 34.36
N GLN A 370 1.69 13.84 35.25
CA GLN A 370 2.56 12.67 35.15
C GLN A 370 1.77 11.45 35.64
N ASP A 371 1.47 10.51 34.75
CA ASP A 371 0.74 9.28 35.11
C ASP A 371 1.65 8.23 35.75
N GLY A 372 2.93 8.20 35.34
CA GLY A 372 3.87 7.22 35.85
C GLY A 372 5.20 7.18 35.11
N VAL A 373 6.02 6.20 35.49
CA VAL A 373 7.30 5.89 34.86
C VAL A 373 7.31 4.42 34.45
N MET A 374 7.54 4.16 33.16
CA MET A 374 7.80 2.83 32.65
C MET A 374 9.30 2.55 32.71
N ARG A 375 9.70 1.56 33.52
CA ARG A 375 11.10 1.18 33.68
C ARG A 375 11.64 0.55 32.40
N GLU A 376 12.81 1.01 31.94
CA GLU A 376 13.53 0.45 30.78
C GLU A 376 12.70 0.35 29.47
N ALA A 377 11.68 1.19 29.32
CA ALA A 377 10.73 1.13 28.19
C ALA A 377 11.17 1.89 26.93
N GLY A 378 12.36 2.48 26.95
CA GLY A 378 13.01 3.05 25.76
C GLY A 378 14.35 2.41 25.53
N LEU A 379 14.69 2.09 24.28
CA LEU A 379 16.05 1.74 23.87
C LEU A 379 16.61 2.93 23.09
N VAL A 380 17.65 3.57 23.62
CA VAL A 380 18.30 4.73 22.98
C VAL A 380 19.81 4.50 23.00
N ASN A 381 20.45 4.56 21.83
CA ASN A 381 21.90 4.34 21.70
C ASN A 381 22.41 3.06 22.37
N GLY A 382 21.63 1.97 22.29
CA GLY A 382 21.98 0.67 22.87
C GLY A 382 21.78 0.56 24.39
N GLN A 383 21.24 1.59 25.05
CA GLN A 383 20.93 1.58 26.48
C GLN A 383 19.43 1.64 26.73
N PHE A 384 18.95 0.83 27.67
CA PHE A 384 17.58 0.92 28.14
C PHE A 384 17.42 2.11 29.08
N VAL A 385 16.37 2.90 28.85
CA VAL A 385 16.04 4.11 29.61
C VAL A 385 14.59 4.07 30.06
N ASP A 386 14.33 4.66 31.22
CA ASP A 386 12.97 4.83 31.72
C ASP A 386 12.20 5.86 30.88
N LYS A 387 10.91 5.62 30.65
CA LYS A 387 10.00 6.57 30.00
C LYS A 387 9.02 7.14 31.03
N VAL A 388 8.97 8.46 31.14
CA VAL A 388 7.97 9.19 31.91
C VAL A 388 6.77 9.45 31.00
N ILE A 389 5.58 9.09 31.47
CA ILE A 389 4.32 9.29 30.75
C ILE A 389 3.61 10.51 31.33
N TYR A 390 3.28 11.44 30.46
CA TYR A 390 2.43 12.58 30.76
C TYR A 390 1.13 12.47 29.98
N SER A 391 0.02 12.91 30.57
CA SER A 391 -1.25 13.02 29.87
C SER A 391 -2.06 14.26 30.23
N MET A 392 -2.97 14.61 29.33
CA MET A 392 -4.01 15.61 29.53
C MET A 392 -5.35 15.04 29.07
N LEU A 393 -6.39 15.26 29.86
CA LEU A 393 -7.76 14.92 29.52
C LEU A 393 -8.51 16.10 28.91
N ALA A 394 -9.46 15.82 28.03
CA ALA A 394 -10.31 16.83 27.39
C ALA A 394 -11.07 17.70 28.41
N SER A 395 -11.44 17.13 29.56
CA SER A 395 -12.08 17.88 30.66
C SER A 395 -11.15 18.89 31.32
N GLU A 396 -9.87 18.53 31.49
CA GLU A 396 -8.87 19.40 32.12
C GLU A 396 -8.52 20.56 31.19
N TRP A 397 -8.32 20.27 29.91
CA TRP A 397 -8.11 21.27 28.87
C TRP A 397 -9.25 22.29 28.80
N LYS A 398 -10.52 21.84 28.87
CA LYS A 398 -11.68 22.75 28.90
C LYS A 398 -11.65 23.71 30.09
N THR A 399 -11.25 23.23 31.26
CA THR A 399 -11.13 24.08 32.45
C THR A 399 -10.06 25.15 32.26
N TYR A 400 -8.91 24.80 31.69
CA TYR A 400 -7.80 25.75 31.47
C TYR A 400 -8.06 26.78 30.37
N ASN A 401 -8.89 26.46 29.37
CA ASN A 401 -9.24 27.38 28.29
C ASN A 401 -10.49 28.24 28.56
N GLN A 402 -11.22 28.00 29.65
CA GLN A 402 -12.37 28.81 30.08
C GLN A 402 -12.02 29.80 31.20
N SER A 403 -10.85 29.66 31.81
CA SER A 403 -10.26 30.58 32.79
C SER A 403 -9.33 31.57 32.10
#